data_AF-A0A938LXT8-F1
#
_entry.id   AF-A0A938LXT8-F1
#
_cell.length_a   1.000
_cell.length_b   1.000
_cell.length_c   1.000
_cell.angle_alpha   90.00
_cell.angle_beta   90.00
_cell.angle_gamma   90.00
#
_symmetry.space_group_name_H-M   'P 1'
#
loop_
_entity.id
_entity.type
_entity.pdbx_description
1 polymer ?
#
loop_
_entity_poly.entity_id
_entity_poly.type
_entity_poly.pdbx_seq_one_letter_code
_entity_poly.pdbx_strand_id
1 'polypeptide(L)' 'SGELTNTENVISSSRGAFNEAVREYNSYREGFPAVILAGMFNFQPAAFFEIENATEREAPKVSFS' A
#
# COMPACT_ATOMS: atom_id res chain seq x y z
N SER A 1 -19.92 12.02 -12.60
CA SER A 1 -18.48 12.21 -12.87
C SER A 1 -17.66 12.50 -11.62
N GLY A 2 -18.17 13.26 -10.63
CA GLY A 2 -17.39 13.58 -9.41
C GLY A 2 -17.24 12.44 -8.39
N GLU A 3 -18.22 11.54 -8.29
CA GLU A 3 -18.20 10.46 -7.30
C GLU A 3 -17.12 9.40 -7.59
N LEU A 4 -16.99 8.98 -8.85
CA LEU A 4 -15.93 8.06 -9.28
C LEU A 4 -14.53 8.65 -9.06
N THR A 5 -14.32 9.91 -9.43
CA THR A 5 -13.04 10.61 -9.20
C THR A 5 -12.73 10.75 -7.70
N ASN A 6 -13.73 11.02 -6.87
CA ASN A 6 -13.56 11.04 -5.42
C ASN A 6 -13.18 9.66 -4.87
N THR A 7 -13.82 8.60 -5.33
CA THR A 7 -13.49 7.22 -4.95
C THR A 7 -12.06 6.86 -5.39
N GLU A 8 -11.66 7.16 -6.62
CA GLU A 8 -10.31 6.90 -7.13
C GLU A 8 -9.23 7.67 -6.34
N ASN A 9 -9.51 8.92 -5.97
CA ASN A 9 -8.62 9.72 -5.13
C ASN A 9 -8.46 9.12 -3.73
N VAL A 10 -9.54 8.65 -3.11
CA VAL A 10 -9.50 7.97 -1.81
C VAL A 10 -8.67 6.69 -1.91
N ILE A 11 -8.93 5.84 -2.90
CA ILE A 11 -8.17 4.60 -3.10
C ILE A 11 -6.68 4.90 -3.29
N SER A 12 -6.35 5.91 -4.11
CA SER A 12 -4.95 6.29 -4.33
C SER A 12 -4.27 6.81 -3.06
N SER A 13 -4.97 7.62 -2.28
CA SER A 13 -4.49 8.13 -0.99
C SER A 13 -4.25 6.98 0.02
N SER A 14 -5.21 6.05 0.13
CA SER A 14 -5.09 4.88 1.01
C SER A 14 -3.90 4.00 0.65
N ARG A 15 -3.63 3.79 -0.65
CA ARG A 15 -2.43 3.06 -1.11
C ARG A 15 -1.15 3.78 -0.71
N GLY A 16 -1.09 5.09 -0.88
CA GLY A 16 0.05 5.90 -0.46
C GLY A 16 0.33 5.77 1.03
N ALA A 17 -0.71 5.92 1.86
CA ALA A 17 -0.61 5.80 3.31
C ALA A 17 -0.16 4.41 3.76
N PHE A 18 -0.68 3.34 3.14
CA PHE A 18 -0.25 1.97 3.42
C PHE A 18 1.24 1.77 3.10
N ASN A 19 1.68 2.20 1.91
CA ASN A 19 3.07 2.07 1.49
C ASN A 19 4.01 2.90 2.37
N GLU A 20 3.57 4.05 2.88
CA GLU A 20 4.34 4.83 3.85
C GLU A 20 4.55 4.05 5.15
N ALA A 21 3.48 3.47 5.71
CA ALA A 21 3.56 2.68 6.94
C ALA A 21 4.46 1.44 6.77
N VAL A 22 4.38 0.78 5.61
CA VAL A 22 5.28 -0.34 5.26
C VAL A 22 6.74 0.11 5.21
N ARG A 23 7.01 1.28 4.62
CA ARG A 23 8.37 1.84 4.57
C ARG A 23 8.89 2.14 5.95
N GLU A 24 8.12 2.84 6.78
CA GLU A 24 8.50 3.19 8.15
C GLU A 24 8.79 1.93 8.97
N TYR A 25 7.91 0.94 8.91
CA TYR A 25 8.10 -0.35 9.57
C TYR A 25 9.39 -1.03 9.11
N ASN A 26 9.61 -1.13 7.79
CA ASN A 26 10.78 -1.80 7.25
C ASN A 26 12.09 -1.10 7.62
N SER A 27 12.12 0.25 7.51
CA SER A 27 13.27 1.05 7.91
C SER A 27 13.57 0.94 9.41
N TYR A 28 12.54 0.95 10.25
CA TYR A 28 12.72 0.72 11.69
C TYR A 28 13.25 -0.69 11.98
N ARG A 29 12.65 -1.73 11.39
CA ARG A 29 13.05 -3.14 11.54
C ARG A 29 14.53 -3.36 11.16
N GLU A 30 15.02 -2.65 10.15
CA GLU A 30 16.40 -2.77 9.64
C GLU A 30 17.42 -1.97 10.46
N GLY A 31 16.97 -1.08 11.36
CA GLY A 31 17.83 -0.28 12.23
C GLY A 31 18.35 -1.04 13.45
N PHE A 32 19.48 -0.61 14.01
CA PHE A 32 19.95 -1.09 15.31
C PHE A 32 19.16 -0.42 16.45
N PRO A 33 18.71 -1.15 17.49
CA PRO A 33 18.90 -2.59 17.74
C PRO A 33 17.80 -3.49 17.17
N ALA A 34 16.78 -2.92 16.52
CA ALA A 34 15.60 -3.64 16.03
C ALA A 34 15.95 -4.80 15.08
N VAL A 35 16.97 -4.70 14.24
CA VAL A 35 17.39 -5.76 13.30
C VAL A 35 17.79 -7.06 14.01
N ILE A 36 18.35 -6.97 15.21
CA ILE A 36 18.73 -8.14 16.02
C ILE A 36 17.47 -8.81 16.56
N LEU A 37 16.56 -8.01 17.14
CA LEU A 37 15.29 -8.51 17.65
C LEU A 37 14.42 -9.08 16.53
N ALA A 38 14.45 -8.47 15.34
CA ALA A 38 13.75 -8.95 14.16
C ALA A 38 14.24 -10.34 13.75
N GLY A 39 15.55 -10.58 13.76
CA GLY A 39 16.10 -11.92 13.53
C GLY A 39 15.72 -12.92 14.63
N MET A 40 15.80 -12.53 15.91
CA MET A 40 15.49 -13.42 17.04
C MET A 40 14.03 -13.85 17.11
N PHE A 41 13.10 -12.93 16.80
CA PHE A 41 11.65 -13.16 16.88
C PHE A 41 11.00 -13.37 15.51
N ASN A 42 11.80 -13.50 14.45
CA ASN A 42 11.34 -13.74 13.09
C ASN A 42 10.36 -12.67 12.55
N PHE A 43 10.59 -11.40 12.88
CA PHE A 43 9.86 -10.29 12.25
C PHE A 43 10.36 -10.09 10.82
N GLN A 44 9.47 -10.29 9.86
CA GLN A 44 9.79 -10.26 8.43
C GLN A 44 9.50 -8.89 7.81
N PRO A 45 10.10 -8.57 6.64
CA PRO A 45 9.71 -7.40 5.88
C PRO A 45 8.23 -7.39 5.53
N ALA A 46 7.60 -6.24 5.70
CA ALA A 46 6.25 -6.02 5.19
C ALA A 46 6.33 -5.75 3.68
N ALA A 47 5.39 -6.31 2.93
CA ALA A 47 5.28 -6.11 1.49
C ALA A 47 4.55 -4.79 1.19
N PHE A 48 5.01 -4.08 0.16
CA PHE A 48 4.32 -2.91 -0.35
C PHE A 48 3.05 -3.33 -1.10
N PHE A 49 2.07 -2.44 -1.13
CA PHE A 49 0.93 -2.55 -2.04
C PHE A 49 1.38 -2.10 -3.42
N GLU A 50 1.55 -3.07 -4.32
CA GLU A 50 1.84 -2.85 -5.74
C GLU A 50 0.58 -3.16 -6.56
N ILE A 51 0.32 -2.34 -7.58
CA ILE A 51 -0.74 -2.63 -8.56
C ILE A 51 -0.07 -3.46 -9.65
N GLU A 52 -0.13 -4.78 -9.53
CA GLU A 52 0.54 -5.72 -10.44
C GLU A 52 -0.10 -5.74 -11.85
N ASN A 53 -1.36 -5.29 -11.99
CA ASN A 53 -2.08 -5.31 -13.25
C ASN A 53 -2.59 -3.91 -13.64
N ALA A 54 -2.13 -3.40 -14.78
CA ALA A 54 -2.61 -2.14 -15.36
C ALA A 54 -4.13 -2.16 -15.64
N THR A 55 -4.73 -3.34 -15.77
CA THR A 55 -6.18 -3.54 -15.94
C THR A 55 -7.00 -3.22 -14.70
N GLU A 56 -6.40 -3.18 -13.49
CA GLU A 56 -7.10 -2.74 -12.27
C GLU A 56 -7.28 -1.23 -12.19
N ARG A 57 -6.65 -0.47 -13.11
CA ARG A 57 -6.91 0.95 -13.31
C ARG A 57 -8.00 1.23 -14.35
N GLU A 58 -8.55 0.21 -15.03
CA GLU A 58 -9.66 0.44 -15.94
C GLU A 58 -10.92 0.77 -15.14
N ALA A 59 -11.34 2.04 -15.23
CA ALA A 59 -12.59 2.48 -14.64
C ALA A 59 -13.75 1.59 -15.17
N PRO A 60 -14.59 1.03 -14.29
CA PRO A 60 -15.71 0.21 -14.73
C PRO A 60 -16.61 1.03 -15.65
N LYS A 61 -16.95 0.47 -16.82
CA LYS A 61 -17.89 1.09 -17.77
C LYS A 61 -19.30 1.07 -17.15
N VAL A 62 -19.63 2.10 -16.39
CA VAL A 62 -20.98 2.30 -15.85
C VAL A 62 -21.93 2.70 -16.98
N SER A 63 -22.84 1.80 -17.32
CA SER A 63 -24.01 2.08 -18.17
C SER A 63 -25.22 2.25 -17.24
N PHE A 64 -25.78 3.46 -17.22
CA PHE A 64 -27.08 3.71 -16.59
C PHE A 64 -28.14 3.47 -17.68
N SER A 65 -28.79 2.30 -17.64
CA SER A 65 -30.01 2.02 -18.41
C SER A 65 -31.25 2.42 -17.61
#